data_AF-S0J8M6-F1
#
_entry.id   AF-S0J8M6-F1
#
_cell.length_a   1.000
_cell.length_b   1.000
_cell.length_c   1.000
_cell.angle_alpha   90.00
_cell.angle_beta   90.00
_cell.angle_gamma   90.00
#
_symmetry.space_group_name_H-M   'P 1'
#
loop_
_entity.id
_entity.type
_entity.pdbx_description
1 polymer ?
#
loop_
_entity_poly.entity_id
_entity_poly.type
_entity_poly.pdbx_seq_one_letter_code
_entity_poly.pdbx_strand_id
1 'polypeptide(L)'
;MILSGGVYPNMPPITRRGVYKTMRRRTTTKQLLEAITNNLLQVRKIECSYKSSNQINELSKEIFLDNLAFINESGVFANFIDWHYERDLSENDGYIIECGRYNPHSENIITVYLEVADNTTDEEINKILLFEETEE
;
A
#
# COMPACT_ATOMS: atom_id res chain seq x y z
N MET A 1 -19.09 -34.62 -12.77
CA MET A 1 -20.15 -33.60 -12.69
C MET A 1 -19.52 -32.35 -12.08
N ILE A 2 -19.35 -31.30 -12.90
CA ILE A 2 -19.11 -29.86 -12.61
C ILE A 2 -17.80 -29.55 -11.81
N LEU A 3 -16.96 -28.56 -12.10
CA LEU A 3 -17.16 -27.23 -12.70
C LEU A 3 -16.00 -26.79 -13.60
N SER A 4 -16.37 -26.24 -14.75
CA SER A 4 -15.57 -25.34 -15.56
C SER A 4 -15.17 -24.12 -14.73
N GLY A 5 -13.90 -24.05 -14.33
CA GLY A 5 -13.32 -22.87 -13.69
C GLY A 5 -13.17 -21.76 -14.71
N GLY A 6 -13.89 -20.65 -14.49
CA GLY A 6 -13.78 -19.44 -15.29
C GLY A 6 -12.33 -18.96 -15.37
N VAL A 7 -11.92 -18.56 -16.57
CA VAL A 7 -10.62 -17.95 -16.82
C VAL A 7 -10.70 -16.52 -16.28
N TYR A 8 -10.14 -16.28 -15.08
CA TYR A 8 -9.91 -14.93 -14.60
C TYR A 8 -8.76 -14.31 -15.41
N PRO A 9 -8.99 -13.27 -16.21
CA PRO A 9 -8.06 -12.87 -17.27
C PRO A 9 -6.79 -12.14 -16.78
N ASN A 10 -6.48 -12.11 -15.48
CA ASN A 10 -5.33 -11.36 -14.92
C ASN A 10 -4.69 -12.02 -13.69
N MET A 11 -4.46 -13.34 -13.70
CA MET A 11 -3.73 -14.00 -12.62
C MET A 11 -2.21 -13.77 -12.78
N PRO A 12 -1.50 -13.17 -11.80
CA PRO A 12 -0.06 -12.90 -11.93
C PRO A 12 0.76 -14.22 -11.94
N PRO A 13 1.92 -14.24 -12.62
CA PRO A 13 2.71 -15.45 -12.80
C PRO A 13 3.21 -16.00 -11.45
N ILE A 14 2.97 -17.30 -11.23
CA ILE A 14 3.43 -18.07 -10.07
C ILE A 14 4.95 -18.23 -10.16
N THR A 15 5.71 -17.71 -9.20
CA THR A 15 7.16 -17.99 -9.12
C THR A 15 7.40 -19.36 -8.47
N ARG A 16 8.59 -19.96 -8.68
CA ARG A 16 8.97 -21.34 -8.24
C ARG A 16 8.75 -21.66 -6.74
N ARG A 17 8.39 -20.68 -5.90
CA ARG A 17 8.08 -20.86 -4.47
C ARG A 17 6.59 -20.72 -4.13
N GLY A 18 5.68 -20.69 -5.10
CA GLY A 18 4.24 -20.62 -4.84
C GLY A 18 3.77 -19.30 -4.21
N VAL A 19 4.64 -18.30 -4.13
CA VAL A 19 4.29 -16.95 -3.69
C VAL A 19 3.85 -16.18 -4.94
N TYR A 20 2.59 -15.72 -4.93
CA TYR A 20 2.10 -14.79 -5.92
C TYR A 20 3.05 -13.58 -5.95
N LYS A 21 3.69 -13.33 -7.09
CA LYS A 21 4.37 -12.04 -7.29
C LYS A 21 3.27 -11.03 -7.57
N THR A 22 2.63 -10.52 -6.52
CA THR A 22 1.80 -9.32 -6.63
C THR A 22 2.66 -8.22 -7.26
N MET A 23 2.20 -7.67 -8.37
CA MET A 23 2.84 -6.49 -8.96
C MET A 23 2.52 -5.32 -8.04
N ARG A 24 3.45 -5.03 -7.11
CA ARG A 24 3.33 -3.90 -6.20
C ARG A 24 3.38 -2.60 -7.02
N ARG A 25 2.30 -1.83 -6.91
CA ARG A 25 2.08 -0.58 -7.65
C ARG A 25 2.66 0.57 -6.86
N ARG A 26 3.02 1.66 -7.54
CA ARG A 26 3.49 2.89 -6.88
C ARG A 26 2.31 3.79 -6.57
N THR A 27 2.41 4.52 -5.48
CA THR A 27 1.48 5.59 -5.09
C THR A 27 2.28 6.78 -4.56
N THR A 28 1.60 7.84 -4.16
CA THR A 28 2.21 9.05 -3.58
C THR A 28 1.65 9.32 -2.20
N THR A 29 2.36 10.15 -1.41
CA THR A 29 1.87 10.59 -0.10
C THR A 29 0.49 11.23 -0.21
N LYS A 30 0.28 12.05 -1.26
CA LYS A 30 -0.99 12.72 -1.54
C LYS A 30 -2.11 11.72 -1.79
N GLN A 31 -1.90 10.77 -2.71
CA GLN A 31 -2.89 9.76 -3.07
C GLN A 31 -3.27 8.87 -1.89
N LEU A 32 -2.29 8.47 -1.09
CA LEU A 32 -2.54 7.73 0.14
C LEU A 32 -3.37 8.55 1.13
N LEU A 33 -2.98 9.80 1.37
CA LEU A 33 -3.71 10.69 2.27
C LEU A 33 -5.15 10.88 1.79
N GLU A 34 -5.36 11.15 0.49
CA GLU A 34 -6.68 11.31 -0.11
C GLU A 34 -7.55 10.05 0.03
N ALA A 35 -6.98 8.85 -0.16
CA ALA A 35 -7.71 7.59 0.01
C ALA A 35 -8.18 7.39 1.45
N ILE A 36 -7.38 7.81 2.43
CA ILE A 36 -7.74 7.75 3.85
C ILE A 36 -8.77 8.83 4.20
N THR A 37 -8.55 10.08 3.79
CA THR A 37 -9.44 11.20 4.13
C THR A 37 -10.80 11.10 3.45
N ASN A 38 -10.86 10.51 2.25
CA ASN A 38 -12.12 10.22 1.54
C ASN A 38 -12.82 8.96 2.08
N ASN A 39 -12.28 8.33 3.13
CA ASN A 39 -12.82 7.13 3.75
C ASN A 39 -13.01 5.97 2.75
N LEU A 40 -12.09 5.84 1.77
CA LEU A 40 -12.02 4.66 0.91
C LEU A 40 -11.21 3.55 1.60
N LEU A 41 -10.19 3.95 2.35
CA LEU A 41 -9.32 3.07 3.12
C LEU A 41 -9.22 3.54 4.57
N GLN A 42 -9.21 2.61 5.51
CA GLN A 42 -9.06 2.88 6.93
C GLN A 42 -7.78 2.24 7.46
N VAL A 43 -7.01 3.00 8.25
CA VAL A 43 -5.77 2.50 8.83
C VAL A 43 -6.09 1.50 9.94
N ARG A 44 -5.74 0.25 9.72
CA ARG A 44 -5.91 -0.84 10.69
C ARG A 44 -4.73 -0.92 11.65
N LYS A 45 -3.51 -0.92 11.10
CA LYS A 45 -2.26 -1.13 11.84
C LYS A 45 -1.11 -0.45 11.11
N ILE A 46 -0.14 0.06 11.85
CA ILE A 46 1.11 0.58 11.31
C ILE A 46 2.27 -0.08 12.02
N GLU A 47 3.23 -0.55 11.26
CA GLU A 47 4.46 -1.13 11.77
C GLU A 47 5.66 -0.40 11.17
N CYS A 48 6.69 -0.23 12.00
CA CYS A 48 8.02 0.16 11.57
C CYS A 48 8.98 -0.98 11.89
N SER A 49 9.69 -1.47 10.88
CA SER A 49 10.68 -2.53 11.04
C SER A 49 12.04 -2.13 10.51
N TYR A 50 13.08 -2.69 11.10
CA TYR A 50 14.47 -2.49 10.67
C TYR A 50 14.94 -3.70 9.85
N LYS A 51 15.51 -3.45 8.67
CA LYS A 51 15.98 -4.52 7.77
C LYS A 51 17.09 -5.39 8.38
N SER A 52 17.94 -4.78 9.21
CA SER A 52 19.06 -5.46 9.85
C SER A 52 18.63 -6.37 11.02
N SER A 53 17.67 -5.94 11.83
CA SER A 53 17.32 -6.63 13.07
C SER A 53 16.01 -7.40 13.00
N ASN A 54 15.17 -7.14 11.99
CA ASN A 54 13.77 -7.61 11.91
C ASN A 54 12.94 -7.25 13.16
N GLN A 55 13.37 -6.28 13.96
CA GLN A 55 12.57 -5.76 15.06
C GLN A 55 11.39 -5.00 14.46
N ILE A 56 10.19 -5.30 14.96
CA ILE A 56 8.93 -4.66 14.55
C ILE A 56 8.41 -3.85 15.73
N ASN A 57 8.16 -2.56 15.49
CA ASN A 57 7.51 -1.66 16.44
C ASN A 57 6.19 -1.18 15.85
N GLU A 58 5.11 -1.29 16.61
CA GLU A 58 3.82 -0.73 16.21
C GLU A 58 3.82 0.80 16.44
N LEU A 59 3.26 1.55 15.48
CA LEU A 59 3.11 3.01 15.57
C LEU A 59 1.65 3.39 15.79
N SER A 60 1.43 4.51 16.49
CA SER A 60 0.10 5.10 16.64
C SER A 60 -0.45 5.59 15.30
N LYS A 61 -1.75 5.36 15.08
CA LYS A 61 -2.47 5.81 13.89
C LYS A 61 -2.49 7.33 13.78
N GLU A 62 -2.72 7.99 14.89
CA GLU A 62 -2.80 9.44 15.00
C GLU A 62 -1.46 10.07 14.58
N ILE A 63 -0.35 9.59 15.15
CA ILE A 63 0.99 10.07 14.81
C ILE A 63 1.31 9.80 13.33
N PHE A 64 0.92 8.64 12.81
CA PHE A 64 1.12 8.32 11.40
C PHE A 64 0.38 9.30 10.48
N LEU A 65 -0.89 9.58 10.76
CA LEU A 65 -1.71 10.48 9.95
C LEU A 65 -1.20 11.93 10.00
N ASP A 66 -0.80 12.40 11.19
CA ASP A 66 -0.20 13.73 11.35
C ASP A 66 1.09 13.87 10.52
N ASN A 67 1.96 12.85 10.56
CA ASN A 67 3.18 12.84 9.77
C ASN A 67 2.89 12.77 8.26
N LEU A 68 1.89 11.99 7.86
CA LEU A 68 1.51 11.86 6.46
C LEU A 68 0.98 13.20 5.90
N ALA A 69 0.15 13.90 6.67
CA ALA A 69 -0.33 15.24 6.33
C ALA A 69 0.83 16.25 6.26
N PHE A 70 1.73 16.24 7.24
CA PHE A 70 2.91 17.10 7.24
C PHE A 70 3.82 16.87 6.02
N ILE A 71 4.07 15.60 5.64
CA ILE A 71 4.86 15.28 4.44
C ILE A 71 4.13 15.76 3.18
N ASN A 72 2.82 15.57 3.09
CA ASN A 72 2.04 16.05 1.95
C ASN A 72 2.12 17.57 1.78
N GLU A 73 2.15 18.32 2.89
CA GLU A 73 2.29 19.79 2.89
C GLU A 73 3.72 20.29 2.67
N SER A 74 4.72 19.43 2.83
CA SER A 74 6.15 19.80 2.74
C SER A 74 6.66 20.17 1.34
N GLY A 75 5.80 20.10 0.32
CA GLY A 75 6.13 20.43 -1.07
C GLY A 75 7.05 19.37 -1.70
N VAL A 76 8.35 19.67 -1.83
CA VAL A 76 9.31 18.83 -2.56
C VAL A 76 9.39 17.40 -1.99
N PHE A 77 9.26 17.23 -0.67
CA PHE A 77 9.33 15.90 -0.07
C PHE A 77 8.04 15.08 -0.20
N ALA A 78 6.90 15.70 -0.53
CA ALA A 78 5.63 14.99 -0.70
C ALA A 78 5.70 13.91 -1.79
N ASN A 79 6.43 14.21 -2.87
CA ASN A 79 6.65 13.33 -4.02
C ASN A 79 7.93 12.49 -3.91
N PHE A 80 8.75 12.71 -2.88
CA PHE A 80 10.02 12.02 -2.71
C PHE A 80 9.84 10.62 -2.09
N ILE A 81 8.82 10.43 -1.28
CA ILE A 81 8.62 9.19 -0.52
C ILE A 81 8.17 8.04 -1.45
N ASP A 82 8.88 6.91 -1.36
CA ASP A 82 8.74 5.76 -2.25
C ASP A 82 7.62 4.80 -1.81
N TRP A 83 6.37 5.26 -1.89
CA TRP A 83 5.22 4.43 -1.51
C TRP A 83 4.90 3.35 -2.54
N HIS A 84 4.72 2.14 -2.05
CA HIS A 84 4.29 0.98 -2.83
C HIS A 84 3.08 0.32 -2.17
N TYR A 85 2.13 -0.15 -2.96
CA TYR A 85 0.93 -0.81 -2.44
C TYR A 85 0.58 -2.10 -3.17
N GLU A 86 -0.10 -3.01 -2.46
CA GLU A 86 -0.71 -4.21 -3.00
C GLU A 86 -1.96 -4.60 -2.20
N ARG A 87 -2.80 -5.43 -2.82
CA ARG A 87 -3.96 -6.03 -2.15
C ARG A 87 -3.47 -7.07 -1.14
N ASP A 88 -3.99 -7.00 0.08
CA ASP A 88 -3.71 -7.98 1.13
C ASP A 88 -4.64 -9.18 0.97
N LEU A 89 -4.11 -10.26 0.38
CA LEU A 89 -4.84 -11.51 0.16
C LEU A 89 -4.86 -12.42 1.39
N SER A 90 -4.17 -12.04 2.48
CA SER A 90 -3.86 -12.96 3.57
C SER A 90 -4.78 -12.80 4.78
N GLU A 91 -5.15 -11.57 5.15
CA GLU A 91 -5.76 -11.34 6.46
C GLU A 91 -7.10 -10.61 6.48
N ASN A 92 -7.46 -9.75 5.52
CA ASN A 92 -8.70 -8.94 5.66
C ASN A 92 -9.29 -8.32 4.36
N ASP A 93 -8.98 -8.86 3.18
CA ASP A 93 -9.43 -8.31 1.88
C ASP A 93 -9.13 -6.80 1.72
N GLY A 94 -7.98 -6.38 2.26
CA GLY A 94 -7.55 -5.00 2.38
C GLY A 94 -6.39 -4.65 1.46
N TYR A 95 -5.60 -3.66 1.88
CA TYR A 95 -4.40 -3.23 1.18
C TYR A 95 -3.22 -3.12 2.15
N ILE A 96 -2.04 -3.48 1.68
CA ILE A 96 -0.78 -3.21 2.37
C ILE A 96 -0.04 -2.13 1.60
N ILE A 97 0.43 -1.11 2.32
CA ILE A 97 1.25 -0.04 1.78
C ILE A 97 2.59 -0.02 2.51
N GLU A 98 3.68 0.11 1.76
CA GLU A 98 5.03 0.10 2.29
C GLU A 98 5.87 1.26 1.75
N CYS A 99 6.73 1.81 2.62
CA CYS A 99 7.80 2.75 2.26
C CYS A 99 9.14 2.16 2.68
N GLY A 100 10.20 2.39 1.90
CA GLY A 100 11.56 1.97 2.22
C GLY A 100 11.89 0.50 1.89
N ARG A 101 10.93 -0.43 1.84
CA ARG A 101 11.23 -1.85 1.55
C ARG A 101 12.11 -2.04 0.30
N TYR A 102 11.85 -1.26 -0.74
CA TYR A 102 12.52 -1.36 -2.03
C TYR A 102 13.71 -0.43 -2.21
N ASN A 103 13.91 0.52 -1.30
CA ASN A 103 15.07 1.37 -1.29
C ASN A 103 16.23 0.65 -0.58
N PRO A 104 17.29 0.20 -1.29
CA PRO A 104 18.40 -0.53 -0.68
C PRO A 104 19.22 0.31 0.31
N HIS A 105 19.04 1.64 0.31
CA HIS A 105 19.73 2.58 1.20
C HIS A 105 18.92 2.99 2.42
N SER A 106 17.64 2.59 2.50
CA SER A 106 16.84 2.79 3.71
C SER A 106 17.01 1.60 4.65
N GLU A 107 17.20 1.87 5.94
CA GLU A 107 17.23 0.82 6.96
C GLU A 107 15.82 0.46 7.45
N ASN A 108 14.94 1.45 7.49
CA ASN A 108 13.58 1.30 8.03
C ASN A 108 12.60 0.94 6.91
N ILE A 109 11.61 0.13 7.26
CA ILE A 109 10.42 -0.16 6.46
C ILE A 109 9.21 0.27 7.28
N ILE A 110 8.41 1.16 6.71
CA ILE A 110 7.08 1.47 7.24
C ILE A 110 6.10 0.59 6.49
N THR A 111 5.29 -0.19 7.20
CA THR A 111 4.23 -1.03 6.65
C THR A 111 2.90 -0.60 7.26
N VAL A 112 1.95 -0.26 6.40
CA VAL A 112 0.61 0.22 6.77
C VAL A 112 -0.40 -0.80 6.26
N TYR A 113 -1.19 -1.34 7.18
CA TYR A 113 -2.29 -2.25 6.88
C TYR A 113 -3.58 -1.44 6.81
N LEU A 114 -4.26 -1.54 5.68
CA LEU A 114 -5.47 -0.79 5.37
C LEU A 114 -6.64 -1.74 5.17
N GLU A 115 -7.79 -1.35 5.70
CA GLU A 115 -9.07 -2.02 5.46
C GLU A 115 -9.89 -1.21 4.46
N VAL A 116 -10.64 -1.90 3.61
CA VAL A 116 -11.54 -1.30 2.62
C VAL A 116 -12.81 -0.84 3.34
N ALA A 117 -13.23 0.41 3.13
CA ALA A 117 -14.47 0.89 3.72
C ALA A 117 -15.71 0.29 3.05
N ASP A 118 -16.80 0.19 3.80
CA ASP A 118 -18.07 -0.33 3.30
C ASP A 118 -18.52 0.40 2.02
N ASN A 119 -18.86 -0.35 0.98
CA ASN A 119 -19.27 0.13 -0.35
C ASN A 119 -18.16 0.72 -1.24
N THR A 120 -16.89 0.56 -0.88
CA THR A 120 -15.77 0.93 -1.75
C THR A 120 -15.37 -0.25 -2.66
N THR A 121 -15.11 0.04 -3.93
CA THR A 121 -14.65 -0.95 -4.91
C THR A 121 -13.13 -0.95 -5.10
N ASP A 122 -12.59 -2.08 -5.54
CA ASP A 122 -11.17 -2.18 -5.90
C ASP A 122 -10.79 -1.24 -7.06
N GLU A 123 -11.72 -0.98 -7.98
CA GLU A 123 -11.54 0.00 -9.06
C GLU A 123 -11.37 1.42 -8.52
N GLU A 124 -12.18 1.83 -7.55
CA GLU A 124 -12.07 3.16 -6.92
C GLU A 124 -10.76 3.31 -6.17
N ILE A 125 -10.35 2.28 -5.42
CA ILE A 125 -9.08 2.27 -4.70
C ILE A 125 -7.90 2.34 -5.66
N ASN A 126 -7.93 1.54 -6.73
CA ASN A 126 -6.87 1.57 -7.71
C ASN A 126 -6.80 2.91 -8.44
N LYS A 127 -7.95 3.53 -8.75
CA LYS A 127 -7.99 4.85 -9.39
C LYS A 127 -7.37 5.93 -8.50
N ILE A 128 -7.60 5.91 -7.19
CA ILE A 128 -7.06 6.94 -6.30
C ILE A 128 -5.59 6.69 -5.96
N LEU A 129 -5.18 5.43 -5.77
CA LEU A 129 -3.82 5.10 -5.35
C LEU A 129 -2.82 5.02 -6.50
N LEU A 130 -3.22 4.69 -7.72
CA LEU A 130 -2.27 4.42 -8.80
C LEU A 130 -1.52 5.71 -9.18
N PHE A 131 -0.20 5.70 -8.98
CA PHE A 131 0.66 6.74 -9.52
C PHE A 131 0.70 6.65 -11.05
N GLU A 132 0.40 7.76 -11.71
CA GLU A 132 0.53 7.96 -13.16
C GLU A 132 1.46 9.14 -13.40
N GLU A 133 2.53 8.92 -14.16
CA GLU A 133 3.42 10.00 -14.60
C GLU A 133 2.66 10.84 -15.63
N THR A 134 2.39 12.09 -15.30
CA THR A 134 1.77 13.05 -16.23
C THR A 134 2.89 13.82 -16.90
N GLU A 135 2.96 13.73 -18.23
CA GLU A 135 3.80 14.60 -19.05
C GLU A 135 3.14 15.99 -19.06
N GLU A 136 3.71 16.95 -18.32
CA GLU A 136 3.38 18.38 -18.46
C GLU A 136 4.09 19.01 -19.67
#